data_AF-A0A9D2QV30-F1
#
_entry.id   AF-A0A9D2QV30-F1
#
_cell.length_a   1.000
_cell.length_b   1.000
_cell.length_c   1.000
_cell.angle_alpha   90.00
_cell.angle_beta   90.00
_cell.angle_gamma   90.00
#
_symmetry.space_group_name_H-M   'P 1'
#
loop_
_entity.id
_entity.type
_entity.pdbx_description
1 polymer ?
#
loop_
_entity_poly.entity_id
_entity_poly.type
_entity_poly.pdbx_seq_one_letter_code
_entity_poly.pdbx_strand_id
1 'polypeptide(L)'
;MKDSKVLKEELLQGKYESLFRDIYQDENEAKRQNARYAQAVEKFEELFGAKQVEVYSAPGRSEVGGNHTDHQHGMVLATSINLDAIAIVSPTDSPVVQVVSEGYDMVEVNTEDLEEK
;
A
#
# COMPACT_ATOMS: atom_id res chain seq x y z
N MET A 1 -0.52 13.30 -6.92
CA MET A 1 -0.56 12.17 -7.87
C MET A 1 0.50 12.32 -8.97
N LYS A 2 1.04 11.19 -9.43
CA LYS A 2 2.06 11.08 -10.48
C LYS A 2 1.60 10.11 -11.55
N ASP A 3 1.98 10.34 -12.81
CA ASP A 3 1.66 9.41 -13.90
C ASP A 3 2.28 8.04 -13.61
N SER A 4 1.48 6.97 -13.73
CA SER A 4 1.89 5.62 -13.36
C SER A 4 3.12 5.14 -14.14
N LYS A 5 3.26 5.50 -15.41
CA LYS A 5 4.40 5.09 -16.22
C LYS A 5 5.68 5.76 -15.74
N VAL A 6 5.59 7.06 -15.51
CA VAL A 6 6.71 7.85 -14.97
C VAL A 6 7.10 7.32 -13.59
N LEU A 7 6.13 7.09 -12.70
CA LEU A 7 6.39 6.56 -11.36
C LEU A 7 7.10 5.19 -11.42
N LYS A 8 6.64 4.29 -12.29
CA LYS A 8 7.24 2.96 -12.49
C LYS A 8 8.69 3.08 -12.96
N GLU A 9 8.97 3.92 -13.95
CA GLU A 9 10.34 4.16 -14.43
C GLU A 9 11.25 4.71 -13.32
N GLU A 10 10.75 5.64 -12.51
CA GLU A 10 11.52 6.22 -11.40
C GLU A 10 11.83 5.21 -10.29
N LEU A 11 10.89 4.30 -9.99
CA LEU A 11 11.11 3.18 -9.07
C LEU A 11 12.18 2.23 -9.62
N LEU A 12 12.10 1.86 -10.91
CA LEU A 12 13.10 0.98 -11.54
C LEU A 12 14.49 1.63 -11.65
N GLN A 13 14.55 2.96 -11.73
CA GLN A 13 15.80 3.74 -11.68
C GLN A 13 16.35 3.94 -10.26
N GLY A 14 15.64 3.46 -9.23
CA GLY A 14 16.08 3.54 -7.83
C GLY A 14 15.98 4.95 -7.24
N LYS A 15 15.21 5.88 -7.84
CA LYS A 15 15.11 7.27 -7.34
C LYS A 15 14.62 7.36 -5.89
N TYR A 16 13.93 6.33 -5.40
CA TYR A 16 13.36 6.26 -4.06
C TYR A 16 14.18 5.41 -3.07
N GLU A 17 15.38 4.95 -3.46
CA GLU A 17 16.21 4.08 -2.63
C GLU A 17 16.56 4.70 -1.26
N SER A 18 16.84 6.00 -1.20
CA SER A 18 17.07 6.68 0.09
C SER A 18 15.85 6.64 1.00
N LEU A 19 14.65 6.87 0.45
CA LEU A 19 13.41 6.82 1.21
C LEU A 19 13.15 5.40 1.74
N PHE A 20 13.35 4.39 0.89
CA PHE A 20 13.20 3.01 1.33
C PHE A 20 14.26 2.61 2.36
N ARG A 21 15.49 3.11 2.27
CA ARG A 21 16.50 2.89 3.31
C ARG A 21 16.07 3.49 4.64
N ASP A 22 15.45 4.67 4.64
CA ASP A 22 14.98 5.31 5.88
C ASP A 22 13.82 4.53 6.52
N ILE A 23 12.93 3.94 5.71
CA ILE A 23 11.78 3.15 6.18
C ILE A 23 12.19 1.76 6.65
N TYR A 24 12.94 1.02 5.82
CA TYR A 24 13.23 -0.40 6.04
C TYR A 24 14.55 -0.66 6.76
N GLN A 25 15.41 0.37 6.87
CA GLN A 25 16.70 0.37 7.58
C GLN A 25 17.69 -0.73 7.13
N ASP A 26 17.50 -1.27 5.93
CA ASP A 26 18.34 -2.31 5.32
C ASP A 26 18.51 -2.02 3.82
N GLU A 27 19.76 -2.00 3.35
CA GLU A 27 20.10 -1.67 1.95
C GLU A 27 19.60 -2.72 0.94
N ASN A 28 19.60 -4.00 1.32
CA ASN A 28 19.11 -5.06 0.44
C ASN A 28 17.59 -4.99 0.34
N GLU A 29 16.90 -4.72 1.46
CA GLU A 29 15.46 -4.50 1.44
C GLU A 29 15.12 -3.23 0.64
N ALA A 30 15.84 -2.12 0.79
CA ALA A 30 15.56 -0.90 0.03
C ALA A 30 15.54 -1.13 -1.50
N LYS A 31 16.47 -1.95 -2.02
CA LYS A 31 16.49 -2.35 -3.43
C LYS A 31 15.32 -3.26 -3.80
N ARG A 32 14.98 -4.22 -2.94
CA ARG A 32 13.82 -5.12 -3.13
C ARG A 32 12.52 -4.33 -3.20
N GLN A 33 12.39 -3.27 -2.41
CA GLN A 33 11.17 -2.47 -2.33
C GLN A 33 10.94 -1.64 -3.60
N ASN A 34 11.99 -1.13 -4.24
CA ASN A 34 11.85 -0.50 -5.57
C ASN A 34 11.18 -1.44 -6.58
N ALA A 35 11.65 -2.70 -6.67
CA ALA A 35 11.09 -3.69 -7.57
C ALA A 35 9.64 -4.06 -7.19
N ARG A 36 9.36 -4.26 -5.89
CA ARG A 36 8.01 -4.59 -5.40
C ARG A 36 7.00 -3.47 -5.73
N TYR A 37 7.37 -2.21 -5.51
CA TYR A 37 6.50 -1.08 -5.79
C TYR A 37 6.30 -0.88 -7.29
N ALA A 38 7.35 -1.08 -8.11
CA ALA A 38 7.23 -1.03 -9.56
C ALA A 38 6.27 -2.10 -10.10
N GLN A 39 6.34 -3.33 -9.56
CA GLN A 39 5.44 -4.41 -9.89
C GLN A 39 3.98 -4.10 -9.49
N ALA A 40 3.76 -3.47 -8.33
CA ALA A 40 2.42 -3.04 -7.93
C ALA A 40 1.85 -1.96 -8.87
N VAL A 41 2.68 -1.00 -9.30
CA VAL A 41 2.28 0.01 -10.30
C VAL A 41 1.97 -0.64 -11.64
N GLU A 42 2.80 -1.58 -12.10
CA GLU A 42 2.55 -2.36 -13.32
C GLU A 42 1.23 -3.11 -13.24
N LYS A 43 0.94 -3.77 -12.10
CA LYS A 43 -0.32 -4.50 -11.94
C LYS A 43 -1.53 -3.58 -11.99
N PHE A 44 -1.41 -2.40 -11.40
CA PHE A 44 -2.44 -1.37 -11.50
C PHE A 44 -2.66 -0.93 -12.96
N GLU A 45 -1.59 -0.73 -13.73
CA GLU A 45 -1.68 -0.36 -15.16
C GLU A 45 -2.36 -1.45 -16.00
N GLU A 46 -2.07 -2.73 -15.72
CA GLU A 46 -2.73 -3.86 -16.40
C GLU A 46 -4.24 -3.89 -16.15
N LEU A 47 -4.67 -3.60 -14.92
CA LEU A 47 -6.07 -3.71 -14.51
C LEU A 47 -6.89 -2.48 -14.89
N PHE A 48 -6.30 -1.28 -14.79
CA PHE A 48 -7.04 -0.03 -14.88
C PHE A 48 -6.50 0.96 -15.92
N GLY A 49 -5.44 0.59 -16.64
CA GLY A 49 -4.75 1.47 -17.57
C GLY A 49 -3.83 2.48 -16.86
N ALA A 50 -2.98 3.14 -17.66
CA ALA A 50 -2.08 4.17 -17.17
C ALA A 50 -2.83 5.47 -16.83
N LYS A 51 -2.58 6.01 -15.64
CA LYS A 51 -3.23 7.23 -15.12
C LYS A 51 -2.43 7.85 -14.00
N GLN A 52 -2.90 8.98 -13.50
CA GLN A 52 -2.36 9.65 -12.32
C GLN A 52 -2.66 8.80 -11.07
N VAL A 53 -1.62 8.40 -10.35
CA VAL A 53 -1.68 7.55 -9.16
C VAL A 53 -0.99 8.15 -7.95
N GLU A 54 -1.33 7.64 -6.77
CA GLU A 54 -0.59 7.79 -5.53
C GLU A 54 -0.28 6.43 -4.92
N VAL A 55 0.78 6.39 -4.12
CA VAL A 55 1.23 5.19 -3.44
C VAL A 55 1.08 5.39 -1.94
N TYR A 56 0.43 4.43 -1.30
CA TYR A 56 0.30 4.37 0.14
C TYR A 56 0.93 3.05 0.64
N SER A 57 1.57 3.11 1.81
CA SER A 57 2.09 1.93 2.51
C SER A 57 1.71 2.06 3.98
N ALA A 58 1.24 0.96 4.57
CA ALA A 58 0.90 0.86 5.97
C ALA A 58 1.60 -0.36 6.58
N PRO A 59 2.52 -0.18 7.55
CA PRO A 59 3.20 -1.31 8.18
C PRO A 59 2.26 -2.07 9.10
N GLY A 60 2.48 -3.38 9.19
CA GLY A 60 1.95 -4.18 10.28
C GLY A 60 2.59 -3.79 11.62
N ARG A 61 2.13 -4.44 12.69
CA ARG A 61 2.69 -4.27 14.03
C ARG A 61 2.98 -5.60 14.71
N SER A 62 3.93 -5.57 15.64
CA SER A 62 4.10 -6.59 16.66
C SER A 62 3.87 -5.98 18.03
N GLU A 63 3.19 -6.72 18.89
CA GLU A 63 3.02 -6.37 20.31
C GLU A 63 4.14 -7.00 21.13
N VAL A 64 4.88 -6.15 21.84
CA VAL A 64 6.02 -6.57 22.67
C VAL A 64 5.54 -6.87 24.09
N GLY A 65 4.49 -6.18 24.55
CA GLY A 65 3.86 -6.43 25.84
C GLY A 65 2.57 -5.63 26.02
N GLY A 66 1.80 -5.97 27.05
CA GLY A 66 0.46 -5.42 27.27
C GLY A 66 -0.67 -6.23 26.65
N ASN A 67 -0.42 -7.50 26.32
CA ASN A 67 -1.40 -8.39 25.69
C ASN A 67 -2.75 -8.39 26.41
N HIS A 68 -3.83 -8.23 25.65
CA HIS A 68 -5.22 -8.18 26.10
C HIS A 68 -5.56 -7.05 27.10
N THR A 69 -4.67 -6.08 27.30
CA THR A 69 -4.93 -4.96 28.22
C THR A 69 -5.62 -3.78 27.55
N ASP A 70 -5.53 -3.66 26.23
CA ASP A 70 -6.14 -2.60 25.42
C ASP A 70 -7.67 -2.52 25.63
N HIS A 71 -8.34 -3.67 25.64
CA HIS A 71 -9.79 -3.75 25.91
C HIS A 71 -10.17 -3.48 27.38
N GLN A 72 -9.19 -3.33 28.27
CA GLN A 72 -9.36 -3.04 29.70
C GLN A 72 -8.85 -1.65 30.08
N HIS A 73 -8.63 -0.76 29.09
CA HIS A 73 -8.01 0.56 29.27
C HIS A 73 -6.57 0.49 29.84
N GLY A 74 -5.86 -0.61 29.60
CA GLY A 74 -4.45 -0.75 29.91
C GLY A 74 -3.54 -0.08 28.88
N MET A 75 -2.24 -0.33 28.98
CA MET A 75 -1.22 0.22 28.08
C MET A 75 -0.54 -0.91 27.32
N VAL A 76 -0.34 -0.70 26.02
CA VAL A 76 0.32 -1.63 25.11
C VAL A 76 1.66 -1.04 24.67
N LEU A 77 2.69 -1.90 24.61
CA LEU A 77 3.95 -1.60 23.93
C LEU A 77 3.98 -2.36 22.61
N ALA A 78 3.89 -1.64 21.50
CA ALA A 78 3.94 -2.21 20.16
C ALA A 78 4.95 -1.48 19.28
N THR A 79 5.45 -2.17 18.27
CA THR A 79 6.34 -1.62 17.23
C THR A 79 5.79 -1.94 15.85
N SER A 80 6.03 -1.07 14.88
CA SER A 80 5.85 -1.44 13.48
C SER A 80 6.86 -2.50 13.07
N ILE A 81 6.50 -3.28 12.05
CA ILE A 81 7.38 -4.25 11.40
C ILE A 81 7.50 -3.91 9.92
N ASN A 82 8.54 -4.45 9.27
CA ASN A 82 8.79 -4.21 7.84
C ASN A 82 7.74 -4.87 6.91
N LEU A 83 6.95 -5.82 7.42
CA LEU A 83 5.83 -6.39 6.68
C LEU A 83 4.69 -5.36 6.63
N ASP A 84 4.36 -4.90 5.44
CA ASP A 84 3.39 -3.85 5.18
C ASP A 84 2.40 -4.23 4.07
N ALA A 85 1.35 -3.43 3.95
CA ALA A 85 0.45 -3.44 2.80
C ALA A 85 0.70 -2.19 1.95
N ILE A 86 0.85 -2.37 0.63
CA ILE A 86 1.00 -1.27 -0.33
C ILE A 86 -0.25 -1.14 -1.20
N ALA A 87 -0.62 0.09 -1.53
CA ALA A 87 -1.74 0.40 -2.40
C ALA A 87 -1.33 1.41 -3.46
N ILE A 88 -1.64 1.11 -4.72
CA ILE A 88 -1.57 2.05 -5.84
C ILE A 88 -3.00 2.51 -6.10
N VAL A 89 -3.25 3.81 -5.92
CA VAL A 89 -4.61 4.35 -5.95
C VAL A 89 -4.72 5.50 -6.95
N SER A 90 -5.90 5.64 -7.53
CA SER A 90 -6.27 6.75 -8.40
C SER A 90 -7.72 7.11 -8.13
N PRO A 91 -8.08 8.41 -8.09
CA PRO A 91 -9.46 8.82 -7.92
C PRO A 91 -10.32 8.37 -9.11
N THR A 92 -11.61 8.21 -8.84
CA THR A 92 -12.63 7.90 -9.83
C THR A 92 -13.74 8.96 -9.74
N ASP A 93 -14.32 9.32 -10.88
CA ASP A 93 -15.46 10.23 -10.96
C ASP A 93 -16.80 9.48 -10.78
N SER A 94 -16.76 8.16 -10.68
CA SER A 94 -17.90 7.28 -10.40
C SER A 94 -18.11 7.12 -8.89
N PRO A 95 -19.35 6.93 -8.39
CA PRO A 95 -19.58 6.55 -7.00
C PRO A 95 -19.06 5.14 -6.65
N VAL A 96 -18.60 4.37 -7.64
CA VAL A 96 -18.09 3.00 -7.46
C VAL A 96 -16.58 3.00 -7.22
N VAL A 97 -16.16 2.50 -6.04
CA VAL A 97 -14.78 2.20 -5.70
C VAL A 97 -14.47 0.76 -6.12
N GLN A 98 -13.42 0.58 -6.92
CA GLN A 98 -12.94 -0.73 -7.34
C GLN A 98 -11.64 -1.07 -6.59
N VAL A 99 -11.61 -2.21 -5.91
CA VAL A 99 -10.48 -2.68 -5.11
C VAL A 99 -10.05 -4.06 -5.61
N VAL A 100 -8.76 -4.24 -5.86
CA VAL A 100 -8.17 -5.55 -6.18
C VAL A 100 -7.04 -5.81 -5.19
N SER A 101 -7.07 -6.96 -4.55
CA SER A 101 -5.99 -7.47 -3.71
C SER A 101 -5.34 -8.67 -4.39
N GLU A 102 -4.03 -8.85 -4.20
CA GLU A 102 -3.31 -9.97 -4.80
C GLU A 102 -3.91 -11.31 -4.35
N GLY A 103 -4.26 -12.17 -5.31
CA GLY A 103 -4.87 -13.48 -5.06
C GLY A 103 -6.39 -13.46 -4.84
N TYR A 104 -7.04 -12.30 -4.93
CA TYR A 104 -8.48 -12.14 -4.80
C TYR A 104 -9.11 -11.52 -6.04
N ASP A 105 -10.39 -11.81 -6.25
CA ASP A 105 -11.19 -11.17 -7.30
C ASP A 105 -11.42 -9.68 -6.98
N MET A 106 -11.73 -8.90 -8.01
CA MET A 106 -12.07 -7.48 -7.87
C MET A 106 -13.35 -7.32 -7.04
N VAL A 107 -13.30 -6.40 -6.08
CA VAL A 107 -14.44 -5.98 -5.28
C VAL A 107 -14.87 -4.58 -5.72
N GLU A 108 -16.17 -4.39 -5.93
CA GLU A 108 -16.76 -3.10 -6.24
C GLU A 108 -17.66 -2.64 -5.09
N VAL A 109 -17.46 -1.41 -4.65
CA VAL A 109 -18.23 -0.78 -3.57
C VAL A 109 -18.86 0.49 -4.11
N ASN A 110 -20.18 0.50 -4.26
CA ASN A 110 -20.92 1.71 -4.58
C ASN A 110 -21.10 2.55 -3.31
N THR A 111 -20.53 3.75 -3.29
CA THR A 111 -20.58 4.65 -2.12
C THR A 111 -21.96 5.27 -1.88
N GLU A 112 -22.89 5.14 -2.83
CA GLU A 112 -24.30 5.55 -2.69
C GLU A 112 -25.19 4.41 -2.16
N ASP A 113 -24.72 3.17 -2.16
CA ASP A 113 -25.44 2.00 -1.62
C ASP A 113 -25.22 1.89 -0.10
N LEU A 114 -26.23 2.31 0.67
CA LEU A 114 -26.22 2.33 2.13
C LEU A 114 -27.08 1.24 2.77
N GLU A 115 -27.62 0.31 1.96
CA GLU A 115 -28.43 -0.80 2.49
C GLU A 115 -27.54 -1.78 3.28
N GLU A 116 -28.04 -2.25 4.43
CA GLU A 116 -27.36 -3.32 5.17
C GLU A 116 -27.37 -4.61 4.34
N LYS A 117 -26.20 -5.21 4.15
CA LYS A 117 -26.00 -6.49 3.44
C LYS A 117 -25.82 -7.65 4.39
#